data_AF-A0A924L543-F1
#
_entry.id   AF-A0A924L543-F1
#
_cell.length_a   1.000
_cell.length_b   1.000
_cell.length_c   1.000
_cell.angle_alpha   90.00
_cell.angle_beta   90.00
_cell.angle_gamma   90.00
#
_symmetry.space_group_name_H-M   'P 1'
#
loop_
_entity.id
_entity.type
_entity.pdbx_description
1 polymer ?
#
loop_
_entity_poly.entity_id
_entity_poly.type
_entity_poly.pdbx_seq_one_letter_code
_entity_poly.pdbx_strand_id
1 'polypeptide(L)'
;MEQQKQNKEFITRYFNALGGGVTKTKELLEKYITDEALIGHINFFEPVFPGYEVIADEMTAEGNKVVVKARFKGTHEGDFNGIAPTHRTIEVPFAISYEIENEKIVHHWMIIDRMAIMEQLGV
;
A
#
# COMPACT_ATOMS: atom_id res chain seq x y z
N MET A 1 1.27 -16.60 18.49
CA MET A 1 0.08 -16.19 19.28
C MET A 1 0.14 -14.70 19.63
N GLU A 2 1.10 -14.22 20.42
CA GLU A 2 1.19 -12.77 20.76
C GLU A 2 1.89 -11.93 19.68
N GLN A 3 3.09 -12.33 19.22
CA GLN A 3 3.83 -11.63 18.16
C GLN A 3 3.00 -11.43 16.87
N GLN A 4 2.26 -12.47 16.47
CA GLN A 4 1.38 -12.41 15.29
C GLN A 4 0.30 -11.34 15.45
N LYS A 5 -0.31 -11.23 16.64
CA LYS A 5 -1.31 -10.20 16.94
C LYS A 5 -0.69 -8.81 16.87
N GLN A 6 0.48 -8.62 17.50
CA GLN A 6 1.22 -7.36 17.46
C GLN A 6 1.60 -6.94 16.04
N ASN A 7 2.03 -7.89 15.21
CA ASN A 7 2.37 -7.63 13.81
C ASN A 7 1.14 -7.24 12.98
N LYS A 8 -0.01 -7.90 13.20
CA LYS A 8 -1.27 -7.50 12.56
C LYS A 8 -1.71 -6.09 12.98
N GLU A 9 -1.65 -5.80 14.29
CA GLU A 9 -1.96 -4.47 14.82
C GLU A 9 -1.02 -3.40 14.27
N PHE A 10 0.27 -3.71 14.12
CA PHE A 10 1.24 -2.83 13.48
C PHE A 10 0.84 -2.52 12.03
N ILE A 11 0.50 -3.52 11.22
CA ILE A 11 0.05 -3.30 9.83
C ILE A 11 -1.25 -2.49 9.79
N THR A 12 -2.21 -2.73 10.69
CA THR A 12 -3.41 -1.90 10.79
C THR A 12 -3.08 -0.45 11.11
N ARG A 13 -2.18 -0.19 12.07
CA ARG A 13 -1.73 1.18 12.38
C ARG A 13 -1.03 1.84 11.19
N TYR A 14 -0.20 1.08 10.48
CA TYR A 14 0.49 1.53 9.27
C TYR A 14 -0.49 1.93 8.17
N PHE A 15 -1.48 1.08 7.83
CA PHE A 15 -2.50 1.42 6.81
C PHE A 15 -3.32 2.65 7.21
N ASN A 16 -3.76 2.72 8.46
CA ASN A 16 -4.53 3.87 8.95
C ASN A 16 -3.72 5.17 8.94
N ALA A 17 -2.40 5.10 9.15
CA ALA A 17 -1.54 6.28 9.14
C ALA A 17 -1.28 6.82 7.72
N LEU A 18 -1.35 5.96 6.70
CA LEU A 18 -1.07 6.32 5.30
C LEU A 18 -2.33 6.52 4.45
N GLY A 19 -3.49 6.04 4.91
CA GLY A 19 -4.76 6.15 4.21
C GLY A 19 -5.52 7.45 4.48
N GLY A 20 -6.76 7.54 3.99
CA GLY A 20 -7.68 8.63 4.33
C GLY A 20 -7.30 10.01 3.80
N GLY A 21 -6.62 10.09 2.65
CA GLY A 21 -6.21 11.37 2.06
C GLY A 21 -4.94 11.96 2.67
N VAL A 22 -4.22 11.21 3.53
CA VAL A 22 -2.95 11.65 4.11
C VAL A 22 -1.87 11.65 3.03
N THR A 23 -1.14 12.77 2.93
CA THR A 23 0.06 12.87 2.10
C THR A 23 1.18 12.01 2.67
N LYS A 24 1.70 11.10 1.86
CA LYS A 24 2.73 10.13 2.26
C LYS A 24 4.14 10.74 2.24
N THR A 25 4.46 11.59 3.23
CA THR A 25 5.78 12.23 3.33
C THR A 25 6.89 11.23 3.65
N LYS A 26 8.14 11.57 3.29
CA LYS A 26 9.33 10.76 3.62
C LYS A 26 9.40 10.45 5.13
N GLU A 27 9.22 11.45 5.97
CA GLU A 27 9.24 11.29 7.44
C GLU A 27 8.17 10.30 7.92
N LEU A 28 6.96 10.38 7.35
CA LEU A 28 5.88 9.45 7.67
C LEU A 28 6.22 8.02 7.23
N LEU A 29 6.76 7.84 6.03
CA LEU A 29 7.15 6.52 5.52
C LEU A 29 8.28 5.92 6.36
N GLU A 30 9.32 6.70 6.65
CA GLU A 30 10.46 6.29 7.46
C GLU A 30 10.06 5.93 8.89
N LYS A 31 8.91 6.38 9.41
CA LYS A 31 8.38 5.91 10.70
C LYS A 31 8.03 4.42 10.69
N TYR A 32 7.56 3.88 9.56
CA TYR A 32 7.04 2.51 9.45
C TYR A 32 7.90 1.59 8.59
N ILE A 33 8.73 2.12 7.71
CA ILE A 33 9.37 1.35 6.63
C ILE A 33 10.87 1.62 6.63
N THR A 34 11.67 0.57 6.51
CA THR A 34 13.10 0.65 6.15
C THR A 34 13.39 0.03 4.78
N ASP A 35 12.44 -0.73 4.22
CA ASP A 35 12.51 -1.23 2.85
C ASP A 35 12.43 -0.07 1.84
N GLU A 36 13.57 0.26 1.24
CA GLU A 36 13.69 1.32 0.23
C GLU A 36 12.85 1.04 -1.03
N ALA A 37 12.67 -0.22 -1.40
CA ALA A 37 11.87 -0.58 -2.57
C ALA A 37 10.38 -0.31 -2.33
N LEU A 38 9.89 -0.58 -1.11
CA LEU A 38 8.52 -0.22 -0.73
C LEU A 38 8.33 1.31 -0.69
N ILE A 39 9.30 2.04 -0.13
CA ILE A 39 9.27 3.51 -0.14
C ILE A 39 9.22 4.05 -1.57
N GLY A 40 10.06 3.51 -2.47
CA GLY A 40 10.05 3.86 -3.89
C GLY A 40 8.72 3.58 -4.57
N HIS A 41 8.10 2.44 -4.28
CA HIS A 41 6.78 2.09 -4.80
C HIS A 41 5.71 3.09 -4.35
N ILE A 42 5.67 3.42 -3.06
CA ILE A 42 4.70 4.39 -2.53
C ILE A 42 4.90 5.77 -3.15
N ASN A 43 6.15 6.23 -3.26
CA ASN A 43 6.47 7.52 -3.88
C ASN A 43 6.13 7.57 -5.37
N PHE A 44 6.10 6.43 -6.06
CA PHE A 44 5.64 6.35 -7.44
C PHE A 44 4.11 6.52 -7.54
N PHE A 45 3.34 5.88 -6.65
CA PHE A 45 1.88 5.92 -6.71
C PHE A 45 1.26 7.18 -6.09
N GLU A 46 1.90 7.81 -5.11
CA GLU A 46 1.37 9.00 -4.44
C GLU A 46 1.08 10.19 -5.39
N PRO A 47 1.94 10.59 -6.35
CA PRO A 47 1.59 11.65 -7.28
C PRO A 47 0.52 11.24 -8.30
N VAL A 48 0.35 9.93 -8.55
CA VAL A 48 -0.64 9.40 -9.49
C VAL A 48 -2.02 9.33 -8.85
N PHE A 49 -2.08 8.87 -7.60
CA PHE A 49 -3.28 8.74 -6.79
C PHE A 49 -3.08 9.41 -5.42
N PRO A 50 -3.07 10.74 -5.34
CA PRO A 50 -2.78 11.46 -4.10
C PRO A 50 -3.64 10.99 -2.93
N GLY A 51 -3.01 10.61 -1.82
CA GLY A 51 -3.71 10.19 -0.62
C GLY A 51 -4.52 8.89 -0.76
N TYR A 52 -4.18 8.02 -1.72
CA TYR A 52 -4.82 6.71 -1.89
C TYR A 52 -4.85 5.90 -0.59
N GLU A 53 -5.84 5.03 -0.47
CA GLU A 53 -6.07 4.16 0.68
C GLU A 53 -5.78 2.69 0.33
N VAL A 54 -5.31 1.95 1.33
CA VAL A 54 -5.22 0.50 1.29
C VAL A 54 -6.25 -0.07 2.27
N ILE A 55 -7.15 -0.90 1.76
CA ILE A 55 -8.24 -1.52 2.50
C ILE A 55 -7.91 -3.00 2.66
N ALA A 56 -7.62 -3.44 3.89
CA ALA A 56 -7.35 -4.86 4.17
C ALA A 56 -8.66 -5.66 4.16
N ASP A 57 -8.73 -6.69 3.32
CA ASP A 57 -9.86 -7.64 3.29
C ASP A 57 -9.57 -8.86 4.17
N GLU A 58 -8.33 -9.35 4.13
CA GLU A 58 -7.87 -10.47 4.95
C GLU A 58 -6.41 -10.27 5.38
N MET A 59 -6.08 -10.70 6.60
CA MET A 59 -4.73 -10.62 7.13
C MET A 59 -4.35 -11.90 7.86
N THR A 60 -3.24 -12.52 7.45
CA THR A 60 -2.65 -13.69 8.08
C THR A 60 -1.24 -13.37 8.57
N ALA A 61 -0.81 -14.01 9.65
CA ALA A 61 0.49 -13.73 10.25
C ALA A 61 1.16 -15.01 10.76
N GLU A 62 2.43 -15.18 10.43
CA GLU A 62 3.26 -16.30 10.84
C GLU A 62 4.68 -15.80 11.12
N GLY A 63 5.18 -16.03 12.34
CA GLY A 63 6.46 -15.46 12.78
C GLY A 63 6.47 -13.93 12.64
N ASN A 64 7.47 -13.42 11.92
CA ASN A 64 7.65 -12.00 11.60
C ASN A 64 6.97 -11.57 10.29
N LYS A 65 6.30 -12.48 9.58
CA LYS A 65 5.64 -12.20 8.30
C LYS A 65 4.15 -11.95 8.47
N VAL A 66 3.63 -10.94 7.79
CA VAL A 66 2.20 -10.65 7.65
C VAL A 66 1.84 -10.62 6.17
N VAL A 67 0.86 -11.42 5.77
CA VAL A 67 0.30 -11.40 4.42
C VAL A 67 -1.07 -10.74 4.47
N VAL A 68 -1.30 -9.81 3.56
CA VAL A 68 -2.54 -9.06 3.44
C VAL A 68 -3.09 -9.23 2.04
N LYS A 69 -4.35 -9.69 1.95
CA LYS A 69 -5.18 -9.51 0.76
C LYS A 69 -5.93 -8.20 0.94
N ALA A 70 -5.82 -7.30 -0.03
CA ALA A 70 -6.29 -5.95 0.11
C ALA A 70 -6.81 -5.38 -1.20
N ARG A 71 -7.48 -4.23 -1.09
CA ARG A 71 -7.85 -3.36 -2.21
C ARG A 71 -7.11 -2.03 -2.10
N PHE A 72 -6.56 -1.60 -3.22
CA PHE A 72 -6.06 -0.25 -3.41
C PHE A 72 -7.23 0.61 -3.89
N LYS A 73 -7.43 1.79 -3.29
CA LYS A 73 -8.46 2.73 -3.70
C LYS A 73 -7.88 4.14 -3.82
N GLY A 74 -8.04 4.77 -4.98
CA GLY A 74 -7.52 6.12 -5.21
C GLY A 74 -8.15 6.79 -6.42
N THR A 75 -8.04 8.12 -6.49
CA THR A 75 -8.47 8.91 -7.65
C THR A 75 -7.27 9.25 -8.53
N HIS A 76 -7.40 9.01 -9.84
CA HIS A 76 -6.32 9.24 -10.80
C HIS A 76 -6.16 10.73 -11.13
N GLU A 77 -5.19 11.37 -10.48
CA GLU A 77 -4.92 12.82 -10.58
C GLU A 77 -3.56 13.15 -11.21
N GLY A 78 -2.66 12.16 -11.32
CA GLY A 78 -1.37 12.31 -12.00
C GLY A 78 -1.27 11.53 -13.31
N ASP A 79 -0.11 11.59 -13.95
CA ASP A 79 0.19 10.74 -15.11
C ASP A 79 0.51 9.30 -14.65
N PHE A 80 -0.15 8.31 -15.25
CA PHE A 80 0.18 6.91 -15.04
C PHE A 80 0.70 6.27 -16.32
N ASN A 81 2.03 6.19 -16.46
CA ASN A 81 2.70 5.57 -17.62
C ASN A 81 2.22 6.15 -18.97
N GLY A 82 2.07 7.47 -19.07
CA GLY A 82 1.61 8.17 -20.26
C GLY A 82 0.08 8.27 -20.40
N ILE A 83 -0.68 7.74 -19.44
CA ILE A 83 -2.11 7.96 -19.34
C ILE A 83 -2.32 9.25 -18.55
N ALA A 84 -2.86 10.28 -19.22
CA ALA A 84 -3.24 11.54 -18.59
C ALA A 84 -4.29 11.32 -17.46
N PRO A 85 -4.32 12.18 -16.43
CA PRO A 85 -5.26 12.04 -15.32
C PRO A 85 -6.69 11.99 -15.82
N THR A 86 -7.40 10.94 -15.41
CA THR A 86 -8.77 10.66 -15.85
C THR A 86 -9.80 11.13 -14.83
N HIS A 87 -9.36 11.53 -13.63
CA HIS A 87 -10.18 11.89 -12.48
C HIS A 87 -11.17 10.79 -12.04
N ARG A 88 -10.93 9.55 -12.47
CA ARG A 88 -11.70 8.38 -12.03
C ARG A 88 -11.16 7.88 -10.71
N THR A 89 -12.07 7.54 -9.80
CA THR A 89 -11.72 6.70 -8.64
C THR A 89 -11.68 5.25 -9.09
N ILE A 90 -10.56 4.59 -8.83
CA ILE A 90 -10.36 3.16 -9.10
C ILE A 90 -10.30 2.39 -7.79
N GLU A 91 -10.67 1.12 -7.87
CA GLU A 91 -10.51 0.17 -6.78
C GLU A 91 -10.00 -1.16 -7.34
N VAL A 92 -8.81 -1.60 -6.94
CA VAL A 92 -8.15 -2.78 -7.53
C VAL A 92 -7.63 -3.74 -6.46
N PRO A 93 -7.78 -5.06 -6.66
CA PRO A 93 -7.28 -6.05 -5.72
C PRO A 93 -5.76 -6.20 -5.83
N PHE A 94 -5.14 -6.49 -4.68
CA PHE A 94 -3.74 -6.86 -4.60
C PHE A 94 -3.47 -7.76 -3.39
N ALA A 95 -2.30 -8.39 -3.39
CA ALA A 95 -1.78 -9.10 -2.24
C ALA A 95 -0.38 -8.59 -1.92
N ILE A 96 -0.09 -8.41 -0.64
CA ILE A 96 1.21 -7.97 -0.16
C ILE A 96 1.63 -8.78 1.06
N SER A 97 2.89 -9.17 1.08
CA SER A 97 3.56 -9.77 2.23
C SER A 97 4.55 -8.76 2.79
N TYR A 98 4.56 -8.60 4.11
CA TYR A 98 5.51 -7.78 4.85
C TYR A 98 6.32 -8.67 5.80
N GLU A 99 7.61 -8.43 5.89
CA GLU A 99 8.44 -8.91 6.99
C GLU A 99 8.71 -7.75 7.94
N ILE A 100 8.49 -7.99 9.24
CA ILE A 100 8.47 -6.95 10.26
C ILE A 100 9.54 -7.22 11.32
N GLU A 101 10.40 -6.24 11.58
CA GLU A 101 11.37 -6.29 12.67
C GLU A 101 11.38 -4.94 13.39
N ASN A 102 11.43 -4.96 14.73
CA ASN A 102 11.49 -3.74 15.55
C ASN A 102 10.43 -2.68 15.17
N GLU A 103 9.19 -3.12 14.93
CA GLU A 103 8.08 -2.28 14.47
C GLU A 103 8.37 -1.51 13.17
N LYS A 104 9.14 -2.11 12.25
CA LYS A 104 9.41 -1.61 10.90
C LYS A 104 9.17 -2.69 9.86
N ILE A 105 8.68 -2.31 8.70
CA ILE A 105 8.66 -3.15 7.50
C ILE A 105 10.07 -3.15 6.93
N VAL A 106 10.76 -4.29 7.05
CA VAL A 106 12.14 -4.47 6.57
C VAL A 106 12.20 -5.05 5.17
N HIS A 107 11.14 -5.73 4.73
CA HIS A 107 11.02 -6.27 3.39
C HIS A 107 9.55 -6.42 3.00
N HIS A 108 9.26 -6.27 1.70
CA HIS A 108 7.95 -6.54 1.12
C HIS A 108 8.02 -7.37 -0.16
N TRP A 109 6.95 -8.09 -0.45
CA TRP A 109 6.68 -8.65 -1.75
C TRP A 109 5.21 -8.46 -2.09
N MET A 110 4.88 -8.05 -3.31
CA MET A 110 3.50 -7.79 -3.69
C MET A 110 3.18 -8.16 -5.13
N ILE A 111 1.90 -8.42 -5.35
CA ILE A 111 1.28 -8.52 -6.67
C ILE A 111 0.01 -7.68 -6.68
N ILE A 112 -0.12 -6.82 -7.69
CA ILE A 112 -1.29 -5.99 -7.92
C ILE A 112 -1.82 -6.26 -9.32
N ASP A 113 -3.15 -6.25 -9.45
CA ASP A 113 -3.79 -6.42 -10.75
C ASP A 113 -3.64 -5.14 -11.58
N ARG A 114 -2.50 -5.05 -12.29
CA ARG A 114 -2.21 -3.92 -13.18
C ARG A 114 -3.18 -3.83 -14.35
N MET A 115 -3.71 -4.96 -14.81
CA MET A 115 -4.67 -4.96 -15.93
C MET A 115 -5.97 -4.30 -15.48
N ALA A 116 -6.46 -4.62 -14.28
CA ALA A 116 -7.62 -3.94 -13.70
C ALA A 116 -7.41 -2.43 -13.53
N ILE A 117 -6.19 -1.97 -13.23
CA ILE A 117 -5.87 -0.53 -13.23
C ILE A 117 -6.08 0.05 -14.63
N MET A 118 -5.42 -0.52 -15.64
CA MET A 118 -5.49 -0.03 -17.03
C MET A 118 -6.93 0.03 -17.54
N GLU A 119 -7.71 -1.03 -17.32
CA GLU A 119 -9.12 -1.09 -17.71
C GLU A 119 -9.97 0.00 -17.05
N GLN A 120 -9.80 0.24 -15.74
CA GLN A 120 -10.55 1.29 -15.03
C GLN A 120 -10.11 2.70 -15.46
N LEU A 121 -8.86 2.87 -15.86
CA LEU A 121 -8.36 4.10 -16.49
C LEU A 121 -8.82 4.26 -17.96
N GLY A 122 -9.45 3.24 -18.55
CA GLY A 122 -10.05 3.30 -19.88
C GLY A 122 -9.12 2.85 -21.01
N VAL A 123 -8.13 2.01 -20.72
CA VAL A 123 -7.23 1.36 -21.68
C VAL A 123 -7.58 -0.11 -21.84
#